data_AF-E1YIC3-F1
#
_entry.id   AF-E1YIC3-F1
#
_cell.length_a   1.000
_cell.length_b   1.000
_cell.length_c   1.000
_cell.angle_alpha   90.00
_cell.angle_beta   90.00
_cell.angle_gamma   90.00
#
_symmetry.space_group_name_H-M   'P 1'
#
loop_
_entity.id
_entity.type
_entity.pdbx_description
1 polymer ?
#
loop_
_entity_poly.entity_id
_entity_poly.type
_entity_poly.pdbx_seq_one_letter_code
_entity_poly.pdbx_strand_id
1 'polypeptide(L)'
;MSDEEVFKWIGDLDIKYKDIDSHFISFEGLISNIGSDQKSIPILNYALKRLQDKKESLDKNKFYYDFGNTLFSKATIELSAVDDFDNLVDLKTYREARQYFLKVKKDQYGHYERARTNLAIIYERYGRNYEAINAFDQVIKASPTFGMAYGGKAVSLEYYTRLAPQQSLHLQYFV
;
A
#
# COMPACT_ATOMS: atom_id res chain seq x y z
N MET A 1 1.30 -26.68 -0.25
CA MET A 1 0.59 -26.29 -1.46
C MET A 1 1.56 -25.53 -2.34
N SER A 2 1.83 -25.97 -3.56
CA SER A 2 2.70 -25.28 -4.50
C SER A 2 2.01 -24.03 -5.09
N ASP A 3 2.79 -23.10 -5.64
CA ASP A 3 2.23 -21.93 -6.34
C ASP A 3 1.27 -22.36 -7.46
N GLU A 4 1.59 -23.46 -8.16
CA GLU A 4 0.76 -24.04 -9.22
C GLU A 4 -0.60 -24.52 -8.69
N GLU A 5 -0.63 -25.15 -7.51
CA GLU A 5 -1.87 -25.56 -6.85
C GLU A 5 -2.71 -24.34 -6.42
N VAL A 6 -2.07 -23.28 -5.93
CA VAL A 6 -2.75 -22.01 -5.58
C VAL A 6 -3.36 -21.37 -6.81
N PHE A 7 -2.61 -21.24 -7.90
CA PHE A 7 -3.11 -20.62 -9.14
C PHE A 7 -4.21 -21.44 -9.79
N LYS A 8 -4.10 -22.76 -9.76
CA LYS A 8 -5.16 -23.65 -10.23
C LYS A 8 -6.45 -23.46 -9.43
N TRP A 9 -6.34 -23.47 -8.09
CA TRP A 9 -7.48 -23.26 -7.21
C TRP A 9 -8.12 -21.88 -7.42
N ILE A 10 -7.30 -20.84 -7.57
CA ILE A 10 -7.76 -19.49 -7.92
C ILE A 10 -8.53 -19.49 -9.25
N GLY A 11 -7.98 -20.13 -10.30
CA GLY A 11 -8.62 -20.25 -11.60
C GLY A 11 -9.97 -20.97 -11.53
N ASP A 12 -10.05 -22.05 -10.75
CA ASP A 12 -11.28 -22.83 -10.57
C ASP A 12 -12.37 -22.00 -9.85
N LEU A 13 -12.00 -21.26 -8.79
CA LEU A 13 -12.91 -20.34 -8.11
C LEU A 13 -13.41 -19.25 -9.05
N ASP A 14 -12.53 -18.76 -9.93
CA ASP A 14 -12.87 -17.70 -10.85
C ASP A 14 -13.87 -18.14 -11.92
N ILE A 15 -13.69 -19.33 -12.48
CA ILE A 15 -14.67 -19.93 -13.38
C ILE A 15 -16.00 -20.15 -12.67
N LYS A 16 -15.95 -20.66 -11.44
CA LYS A 16 -17.13 -20.98 -10.64
C LYS A 16 -17.97 -19.75 -10.29
N TYR A 17 -17.31 -18.61 -10.01
CA TYR A 17 -17.97 -17.40 -9.50
C TYR A 17 -17.91 -16.21 -10.47
N LYS A 18 -17.58 -16.44 -11.74
CA LYS A 18 -17.47 -15.40 -12.77
C LYS A 18 -18.74 -14.54 -12.92
N ASP A 19 -19.91 -15.11 -12.64
CA ASP A 19 -21.22 -14.46 -12.79
C ASP A 19 -21.69 -13.80 -11.48
N ILE A 20 -20.85 -13.81 -10.44
CA ILE A 20 -21.13 -13.14 -9.16
C ILE A 20 -20.37 -11.81 -9.13
N ASP A 21 -21.09 -10.70 -9.23
CA ASP A 21 -20.50 -9.34 -9.21
C ASP A 21 -19.61 -9.10 -7.99
N SER A 22 -20.01 -9.59 -6.81
CA SER A 22 -19.22 -9.43 -5.59
C SER A 22 -17.89 -10.19 -5.62
N HIS A 23 -17.83 -11.37 -6.25
CA HIS A 23 -16.58 -12.10 -6.48
C HIS A 23 -15.70 -11.33 -7.47
N PHE A 24 -16.29 -10.91 -8.59
CA PHE A 24 -15.60 -10.15 -9.63
C PHE A 24 -14.95 -8.87 -9.06
N ILE A 25 -15.63 -8.21 -8.12
CA ILE A 25 -15.12 -7.01 -7.46
C ILE A 25 -14.09 -7.37 -6.37
N SER A 26 -14.37 -8.32 -5.49
CA SER A 26 -13.55 -8.47 -4.26
C SER A 26 -12.27 -9.26 -4.48
N PHE A 27 -12.23 -10.13 -5.50
CA PHE A 27 -11.14 -11.08 -5.70
C PHE A 27 -9.80 -10.42 -5.98
N GLU A 28 -9.76 -9.40 -6.85
CA GLU A 28 -8.52 -8.72 -7.21
C GLU A 28 -7.88 -8.03 -6.00
N GLY A 29 -8.69 -7.41 -5.14
CA GLY A 29 -8.21 -6.80 -3.90
C GLY A 29 -7.65 -7.83 -2.93
N LEU A 30 -8.22 -9.04 -2.87
CA LEU A 30 -7.73 -10.13 -2.02
C LEU A 30 -6.35 -10.61 -2.46
N ILE A 31 -6.17 -10.90 -3.75
CA ILE A 31 -4.87 -11.36 -4.27
C ILE A 31 -3.80 -10.24 -4.23
N SER A 32 -4.20 -8.97 -4.28
CA SER A 32 -3.29 -7.82 -4.14
C SER A 32 -2.63 -7.72 -2.74
N ASN A 33 -3.23 -8.37 -1.74
CA ASN A 33 -2.80 -8.34 -0.34
C ASN A 33 -2.19 -9.68 0.11
N ILE A 34 -1.86 -10.58 -0.82
CA ILE A 34 -1.41 -11.92 -0.46
C ILE A 34 0.08 -11.94 -0.08
N GLY A 35 0.32 -12.56 1.08
CA GLY A 35 1.65 -12.94 1.53
C GLY A 35 2.54 -11.78 1.97
N SER A 36 3.66 -12.14 2.60
CA SER A 36 4.59 -11.19 3.24
C SER A 36 6.05 -11.55 3.00
N ASP A 37 6.31 -12.48 2.08
CA ASP A 37 7.63 -13.02 1.80
C ASP A 37 7.90 -13.14 0.29
N GLN A 38 9.15 -13.45 -0.05
CA GLN A 38 9.60 -13.57 -1.44
C GLN A 38 8.82 -14.60 -2.25
N LYS A 39 8.27 -15.64 -1.61
CA LYS A 39 7.44 -16.67 -2.27
C LYS A 39 6.11 -16.12 -2.77
N SER A 40 5.72 -14.95 -2.30
CA SER A 40 4.47 -14.29 -2.66
C SER A 40 4.60 -13.46 -3.95
N ILE A 41 5.82 -13.15 -4.40
CA ILE A 41 6.08 -12.32 -5.59
C ILE A 41 5.48 -12.91 -6.89
N PRO A 42 5.59 -14.22 -7.18
CA PRO A 42 4.93 -14.82 -8.35
C PRO A 42 3.42 -14.57 -8.36
N ILE A 43 2.76 -14.64 -7.20
CA ILE A 43 1.31 -14.41 -7.07
C ILE A 43 0.96 -12.95 -7.29
N LEU A 44 1.77 -12.02 -6.76
CA LEU A 44 1.58 -10.59 -7.01
C LEU A 44 1.82 -10.23 -8.49
N ASN A 45 2.78 -10.86 -9.17
CA ASN A 45 2.97 -10.68 -10.62
C ASN A 45 1.78 -11.20 -11.43
N TYR A 46 1.20 -12.33 -11.03
CA TYR A 46 -0.03 -12.84 -11.62
C TYR A 46 -1.21 -11.87 -11.40
N ALA A 47 -1.36 -11.34 -10.18
CA ALA A 47 -2.38 -10.34 -9.86
C ALA A 47 -2.24 -9.09 -10.75
N LEU A 48 -1.02 -8.58 -10.96
CA LEU A 48 -0.76 -7.45 -11.87
C LEU A 48 -1.19 -7.76 -13.31
N LYS A 49 -0.81 -8.93 -13.84
CA LYS A 49 -1.20 -9.34 -15.19
C LYS A 49 -2.72 -9.40 -15.32
N ARG A 50 -3.37 -10.02 -14.35
CA ARG A 50 -4.82 -10.20 -14.33
C ARG A 50 -5.58 -8.87 -14.21
N LEU A 51 -5.14 -7.97 -13.33
CA LEU A 51 -5.68 -6.62 -13.21
C LEU A 51 -5.54 -5.86 -14.54
N GLN A 52 -4.40 -6.03 -15.23
CA GLN A 52 -4.17 -5.43 -16.54
C GLN A 52 -5.14 -5.98 -17.60
N ASP A 53 -5.36 -7.30 -17.63
CA ASP A 53 -6.30 -7.95 -18.57
C ASP A 53 -7.75 -7.51 -18.31
N LYS A 54 -8.09 -7.19 -17.06
CA LYS A 54 -9.41 -6.71 -16.62
C LYS A 54 -9.57 -5.20 -16.53
N LYS A 55 -8.57 -4.43 -16.97
CA LYS A 55 -8.55 -2.98 -16.79
C LYS A 55 -9.82 -2.29 -17.29
N GLU A 56 -10.34 -2.72 -18.44
CA GLU A 56 -11.52 -2.10 -19.07
C GLU A 56 -12.85 -2.58 -18.47
N SER A 57 -12.85 -3.68 -17.72
CA SER A 57 -14.06 -4.23 -17.08
C SER A 57 -14.20 -3.82 -15.61
N LEU A 58 -13.16 -3.27 -15.00
CA LEU A 58 -13.18 -2.78 -13.62
C LEU A 58 -13.55 -1.30 -13.57
N ASP A 59 -14.19 -0.90 -12.46
CA ASP A 59 -14.26 0.51 -12.09
C ASP A 59 -12.85 1.12 -12.06
N LYS A 60 -12.71 2.36 -12.54
CA LYS A 60 -11.40 3.01 -12.70
C LYS A 60 -10.67 3.19 -11.37
N ASN A 61 -11.38 3.61 -10.33
CA ASN A 61 -10.77 3.80 -9.01
C ASN A 61 -10.33 2.46 -8.43
N LYS A 62 -11.17 1.44 -8.58
CA LYS A 62 -10.84 0.08 -8.17
C LYS A 62 -9.58 -0.43 -8.87
N PHE A 63 -9.52 -0.33 -10.20
CA PHE A 63 -8.35 -0.74 -10.97
C PHE A 63 -7.09 0.02 -10.50
N TYR A 64 -7.16 1.35 -10.41
CA TYR A 64 -6.00 2.13 -9.97
C TYR A 64 -5.58 1.81 -8.54
N TYR A 65 -6.53 1.59 -7.64
CA TYR A 65 -6.23 1.22 -6.26
C TYR A 65 -5.61 -0.16 -6.17
N ASP A 66 -6.24 -1.20 -6.72
CA ASP A 66 -5.77 -2.58 -6.62
C ASP A 66 -4.42 -2.76 -7.32
N PHE A 67 -4.23 -2.13 -8.50
CA PHE A 67 -2.96 -2.17 -9.22
C PHE A 67 -1.85 -1.47 -8.44
N GLY A 68 -2.12 -0.28 -7.91
CA GLY A 68 -1.19 0.45 -7.05
C GLY A 68 -0.87 -0.32 -5.77
N ASN A 69 -1.87 -0.96 -5.16
CA ASN A 69 -1.72 -1.73 -3.93
C ASN A 69 -0.90 -3.01 -4.17
N THR A 70 -1.11 -3.71 -5.29
CA THR A 70 -0.31 -4.88 -5.66
C THR A 70 1.16 -4.51 -5.87
N LEU A 71 1.43 -3.40 -6.59
CA LEU A 71 2.79 -2.87 -6.75
C LEU A 71 3.40 -2.49 -5.41
N PHE A 72 2.63 -1.86 -4.52
CA PHE A 72 3.08 -1.47 -3.19
C PHE A 72 3.43 -2.68 -2.32
N SER A 73 2.58 -3.71 -2.28
CA SER A 73 2.84 -4.98 -1.57
C SER A 73 4.12 -5.63 -2.08
N LYS A 74 4.27 -5.73 -3.41
CA LYS A 74 5.46 -6.28 -4.06
C LYS A 74 6.72 -5.48 -3.69
N ALA A 75 6.66 -4.14 -3.79
CA ALA A 75 7.78 -3.27 -3.44
C ALA A 75 8.19 -3.41 -1.97
N THR A 76 7.23 -3.60 -1.07
CA THR A 76 7.50 -3.81 0.37
C THR A 76 8.28 -5.11 0.60
N ILE A 77 7.87 -6.19 -0.06
CA ILE A 77 8.55 -7.49 0.02
C ILE A 77 9.95 -7.40 -0.61
N GLU A 78 10.08 -6.77 -1.77
CA GLU A 78 11.36 -6.55 -2.44
C GLU A 78 12.31 -5.74 -1.56
N LEU A 79 11.83 -4.66 -0.92
CA LEU A 79 12.63 -3.84 -0.03
C LEU A 79 13.10 -4.61 1.22
N SER A 80 12.23 -5.45 1.80
CA SER A 80 12.56 -6.23 3.00
C SER A 80 13.69 -7.25 2.80
N ALA A 81 14.05 -7.55 1.55
CA ALA A 81 15.14 -8.45 1.20
C ALA A 81 16.46 -7.73 0.88
N VAL A 82 16.49 -6.39 0.94
CA VAL A 82 17.68 -5.60 0.63
C VAL A 82 18.23 -4.99 1.92
N ASP A 83 19.41 -5.45 2.33
CA ASP A 83 20.13 -4.96 3.52
C ASP A 83 20.82 -3.60 3.31
N ASP A 84 20.67 -2.99 2.14
CA ASP A 84 21.42 -1.79 1.74
C ASP A 84 20.54 -0.54 1.66
N PHE A 85 20.89 0.46 2.47
CA PHE A 85 20.21 1.74 2.61
C PHE A 85 20.20 2.56 1.30
N ASP A 86 21.16 2.31 0.40
CA ASP A 86 21.22 3.01 -0.89
C ASP A 86 20.05 2.63 -1.83
N ASN A 87 19.42 1.47 -1.62
CA ASN A 87 18.22 1.05 -2.36
C ASN A 87 16.90 1.52 -1.73
N LEU A 88 16.92 2.08 -0.51
CA LEU A 88 15.71 2.55 0.16
C LEU A 88 15.08 3.76 -0.55
N VAL A 89 15.88 4.54 -1.29
CA VAL A 89 15.52 5.92 -1.62
C VAL A 89 14.56 6.04 -2.81
N ASP A 90 14.52 5.09 -3.75
CA ASP A 90 13.60 5.22 -4.90
C ASP A 90 13.36 3.92 -5.70
N LEU A 91 12.88 2.86 -5.04
CA LEU A 91 12.47 1.66 -5.78
C LEU A 91 11.47 2.02 -6.89
N LYS A 92 11.80 1.65 -8.12
CA LYS A 92 10.97 1.86 -9.31
C LYS A 92 9.52 1.42 -9.05
N THR A 93 9.35 0.28 -8.37
CA THR A 93 8.05 -0.29 -8.02
C THR A 93 7.23 0.64 -7.10
N TYR A 94 7.83 1.31 -6.11
CA TYR A 94 7.13 2.33 -5.30
C TYR A 94 6.75 3.56 -6.12
N ARG A 95 7.59 4.01 -7.06
CA ARG A 95 7.22 5.11 -7.96
C ARG A 95 6.00 4.76 -8.81
N GLU A 96 5.96 3.54 -9.35
CA GLU A 96 4.82 3.06 -10.12
C GLU A 96 3.57 2.98 -9.24
N ALA A 97 3.66 2.39 -8.04
CA ALA A 97 2.55 2.33 -7.08
C ALA A 97 1.98 3.74 -6.78
N ARG A 98 2.86 4.71 -6.51
CA ARG A 98 2.49 6.11 -6.29
C ARG A 98 1.73 6.70 -7.49
N GLN A 99 2.18 6.45 -8.72
CA GLN A 99 1.50 6.96 -9.92
C GLN A 99 0.07 6.44 -10.03
N TYR A 100 -0.17 5.19 -9.64
CA TYR A 100 -1.51 4.61 -9.60
C TYR A 100 -2.37 5.20 -8.48
N PHE A 101 -1.84 5.33 -7.26
CA PHE A 101 -2.57 5.97 -6.16
C PHE A 101 -2.98 7.42 -6.46
N LEU A 102 -2.15 8.18 -7.18
CA LEU A 102 -2.48 9.56 -7.58
C LEU A 102 -3.62 9.64 -8.61
N LYS A 103 -3.91 8.56 -9.35
CA LYS A 103 -5.03 8.50 -10.30
C LYS A 103 -6.37 8.25 -9.61
N VAL A 104 -6.38 7.68 -8.40
CA VAL A 104 -7.60 7.40 -7.63
C VAL A 104 -8.30 8.71 -7.25
N LYS A 105 -9.59 8.79 -7.56
CA LYS A 105 -10.47 9.93 -7.25
C LYS A 105 -11.34 9.61 -6.04
N LYS A 106 -11.95 10.62 -5.42
CA LYS A 106 -12.91 10.41 -4.33
C LYS A 106 -14.07 9.52 -4.79
N ASP A 107 -14.43 8.54 -3.98
CA ASP A 107 -15.58 7.68 -4.19
C ASP A 107 -16.23 7.29 -2.87
N GLN A 108 -17.35 6.58 -2.96
CA GLN A 108 -18.09 6.08 -1.80
C GLN A 108 -17.54 4.76 -1.24
N TYR A 109 -16.57 4.14 -1.92
CA TYR A 109 -16.06 2.80 -1.60
C TYR A 109 -14.79 2.85 -0.73
N GLY A 110 -14.26 4.04 -0.48
CA GLY A 110 -13.07 4.26 0.34
C GLY A 110 -11.75 4.05 -0.39
N HIS A 111 -11.75 3.92 -1.72
CA HIS A 111 -10.49 3.71 -2.47
C HIS A 111 -9.58 4.93 -2.35
N TYR A 112 -10.17 6.13 -2.33
CA TYR A 112 -9.43 7.37 -2.20
C TYR A 112 -8.66 7.45 -0.88
N GLU A 113 -9.33 7.18 0.24
CA GLU A 113 -8.74 7.18 1.57
C GLU A 113 -7.62 6.14 1.65
N ARG A 114 -7.88 4.90 1.18
CA ARG A 114 -6.85 3.85 1.12
C ARG A 114 -5.65 4.24 0.27
N ALA A 115 -5.88 4.78 -0.92
CA ALA A 115 -4.81 5.22 -1.83
C ALA A 115 -3.97 6.35 -1.22
N ARG A 116 -4.60 7.32 -0.55
CA ARG A 116 -3.92 8.44 0.10
C ARG A 116 -3.13 8.00 1.33
N THR A 117 -3.68 7.07 2.10
CA THR A 117 -2.96 6.43 3.22
C THR A 117 -1.76 5.63 2.71
N ASN A 118 -1.90 4.80 1.67
CA ASN A 118 -0.76 4.07 1.12
C ASN A 118 0.30 5.00 0.51
N LEU A 119 -0.12 6.11 -0.11
CA LEU A 119 0.81 7.16 -0.57
C LEU A 119 1.61 7.77 0.60
N ALA A 120 0.96 8.01 1.74
CA ALA A 120 1.62 8.50 2.95
C ALA A 120 2.60 7.46 3.53
N ILE A 121 2.25 6.18 3.51
CA ILE A 121 3.16 5.09 3.90
C ILE A 121 4.39 5.05 2.99
N ILE A 122 4.24 5.28 1.68
CA ILE A 122 5.40 5.39 0.78
C ILE A 122 6.33 6.56 1.20
N TYR A 123 5.78 7.70 1.62
CA TYR A 123 6.61 8.79 2.16
C TYR A 123 7.33 8.39 3.46
N GLU A 124 6.65 7.68 4.37
CA GLU A 124 7.26 7.15 5.59
C GLU A 124 8.42 6.20 5.27
N ARG A 125 8.24 5.28 4.32
CA ARG A 125 9.29 4.35 3.86
C ARG A 125 10.51 5.06 3.27
N TYR A 126 10.33 6.23 2.67
CA TYR A 126 11.45 7.07 2.21
C TYR A 126 12.08 7.92 3.33
N GLY A 127 11.69 7.74 4.59
CA GLY A 127 12.14 8.56 5.72
C GLY A 127 11.54 9.97 5.74
N ARG A 128 10.61 10.29 4.84
CA ARG A 128 9.95 11.60 4.71
C ARG A 128 8.80 11.72 5.71
N ASN A 129 9.09 11.48 6.99
CA ASN A 129 8.11 11.31 8.06
C ASN A 129 7.20 12.54 8.24
N TYR A 130 7.74 13.76 8.14
CA TYR A 130 6.94 14.97 8.25
C TYR A 130 5.87 15.08 7.14
N GLU A 131 6.24 14.71 5.90
CA GLU A 131 5.30 14.73 4.78
C GLU A 131 4.29 13.59 4.87
N ALA A 132 4.71 12.43 5.37
CA ALA A 132 3.80 11.33 5.68
C ALA A 132 2.75 11.75 6.73
N ILE A 133 3.17 12.39 7.83
CA ILE A 133 2.28 12.92 8.88
C ILE A 133 1.24 13.88 8.28
N ASN A 134 1.68 14.86 7.50
CA ASN A 134 0.78 15.81 6.85
C ASN A 134 -0.20 15.12 5.89
N ALA A 135 0.26 14.11 5.14
CA ALA A 135 -0.59 13.34 4.24
C ALA A 135 -1.64 12.51 5.01
N PHE A 136 -1.26 11.88 6.14
CA PHE A 136 -2.22 11.20 7.01
C PHE A 136 -3.25 12.17 7.61
N ASP A 137 -2.83 13.36 8.03
CA ASP A 137 -3.72 14.39 8.55
C ASP A 137 -4.77 14.85 7.53
N GLN A 138 -4.41 14.92 6.25
CA GLN A 138 -5.37 15.21 5.18
C GLN A 138 -6.43 14.11 5.04
N VAL A 139 -6.04 12.83 5.16
CA VAL A 139 -6.99 11.71 5.15
C VAL A 139 -7.90 11.75 6.37
N ILE A 140 -7.33 11.93 7.56
CA ILE A 140 -8.08 12.00 8.83
C ILE A 140 -9.08 13.16 8.80
N LYS A 141 -8.66 14.34 8.32
CA LYS A 141 -9.55 15.51 8.21
C LYS A 141 -10.72 15.26 7.26
N ALA A 142 -10.48 14.54 6.15
CA ALA A 142 -11.51 14.22 5.17
C ALA A 142 -12.42 13.07 5.61
N SER A 143 -11.87 12.08 6.31
CA SER A 143 -12.55 10.88 6.78
C SER A 143 -12.09 10.51 8.19
N PRO A 144 -12.67 11.15 9.24
CA PRO A 144 -12.21 11.00 10.62
C PRO A 144 -12.32 9.58 11.19
N THR A 145 -13.11 8.71 10.56
CA THR A 145 -13.30 7.31 10.93
C THR A 145 -12.35 6.36 10.21
N PHE A 146 -11.48 6.85 9.33
CA PHE A 146 -10.55 6.02 8.56
C PHE A 146 -9.32 5.60 9.40
N GLY A 147 -9.50 4.57 10.22
CA GLY A 147 -8.53 4.14 11.24
C GLY A 147 -7.10 3.87 10.74
N MET A 148 -6.93 3.38 9.51
CA MET A 148 -5.59 3.08 8.96
C MET A 148 -4.69 4.33 8.87
N ALA A 149 -5.27 5.51 8.65
CA ALA A 149 -4.49 6.76 8.62
C ALA A 149 -3.93 7.13 9.99
N TYR A 150 -4.65 6.85 11.08
CA TYR A 150 -4.14 7.08 12.45
C TYR A 150 -2.98 6.14 12.78
N GLY A 151 -3.11 4.86 12.41
CA GLY A 151 -2.04 3.88 12.61
C GLY A 151 -0.76 4.29 11.86
N GLY A 152 -0.88 4.66 10.59
CA GLY A 152 0.25 5.16 9.81
C GLY A 152 0.86 6.44 10.39
N LYS A 153 0.03 7.39 10.82
CA LYS A 153 0.50 8.63 11.47
C LYS A 153 1.27 8.34 12.76
N ALA A 154 0.80 7.40 13.58
CA ALA A 154 1.46 7.03 14.83
C ALA A 154 2.88 6.50 14.58
N VAL A 155 3.05 5.61 13.60
CA VAL A 155 4.36 5.10 13.18
C VAL A 155 5.27 6.24 12.71
N SER A 156 4.79 7.13 11.84
CA SER A 156 5.60 8.27 11.38
C SER A 156 5.98 9.24 12.50
N LEU A 157 5.10 9.46 13.48
CA LEU A 157 5.38 10.29 14.66
C LEU A 157 6.44 9.66 15.57
N GLU A 158 6.40 8.34 15.77
CA GLU A 158 7.42 7.60 16.53
C GLU A 158 8.79 7.81 15.88
N TYR A 159 8.90 7.57 14.57
CA TYR A 159 10.15 7.80 13.83
C TYR A 159 10.61 9.25 13.90
N TYR A 160 9.69 10.21 13.71
CA TYR A 160 10.01 11.64 13.79
C TYR A 160 10.54 12.03 15.17
N THR A 161 9.91 11.56 16.24
CA THR A 161 10.29 11.87 17.62
C THR A 161 11.62 11.24 18.00
N ARG A 162 11.89 10.01 17.54
CA ARG A 162 13.16 9.31 17.80
C ARG A 162 14.36 10.00 17.15
N LEU A 163 14.15 10.64 15.99
CA LEU A 163 15.19 11.35 15.24
C LEU A 163 15.27 12.84 15.56
N ALA A 164 14.23 13.41 16.18
CA ALA A 164 14.27 14.77 16.65
C ALA A 164 15.39 14.91 17.71
N PRO A 165 16.16 16.01 17.69
CA PRO A 165 17.11 16.29 18.75
C PRO A 165 16.37 16.25 20.08
N GLN A 166 16.68 15.28 20.94
CA GLN A 166 16.14 15.31 22.30
C GLN A 166 16.66 16.59 22.93
N GLN A 167 15.77 17.40 23.50
CA GLN A 167 16.21 18.51 24.34
C GLN A 167 17.13 17.91 25.41
N SER A 168 18.40 18.30 25.38
CA SER A 168 19.32 17.92 26.43
C SER A 168 18.73 18.44 27.74
N LEU A 169 18.46 17.53 28.68
CA LEU A 169 18.03 17.84 30.06
C LEU A 169 19.06 18.70 30.84
N HIS A 170 20.09 19.23 30.18
CA HIS A 170 21.24 19.90 30.76
C HIS A 170 21.11 21.42 30.90
N LEU A 171 19.99 22.04 30.55
CA LEU A 171 19.84 23.51 30.66
C LEU A 171 18.86 24.00 31.75
N GLN A 172 18.44 23.14 32.68
CA GLN A 172 17.55 23.57 33.79
C GLN A 172 18.24 23.90 35.13
N TYR A 173 19.58 24.05 35.19
CA TYR A 173 20.29 24.31 36.46
C TYR A 173 21.13 25.60 36.53
N PHE A 174 20.83 26.61 35.72
CA PHE A 174 21.47 27.92 35.88
C PHE A 174 20.50 29.09 35.66
N VAL A 175 19.68 29.39 36.68
CA VAL A 175 19.29 30.76 37.08
C VAL A 175 19.09 30.78 38.58
#